data_AF-A0A7Y0B7R6-F1
#
_entry.id   AF-A0A7Y0B7R6-F1
#
_cell.length_a   1.000
_cell.length_b   1.000
_cell.length_c   1.000
_cell.angle_alpha   90.00
_cell.angle_beta   90.00
_cell.angle_gamma   90.00
#
_symmetry.space_group_name_H-M   'P 1'
#
loop_
_entity.id
_entity.type
_entity.pdbx_description
1 polymer ?
#
loop_
_entity_poly.entity_id
_entity_poly.type
_entity_poly.pdbx_seq_one_letter_code
_entity_poly.pdbx_strand_id
1 'polypeptide(L)'
;MRPRPDTPHHRDGTFHTRRPRRTLTVAHDSPSRLLRCAQSARCPRCGNRIDRHTTTGPRPVSLHPGELPTELVPADYRWHLASGVAYPAGDGSPWCRIAHPAVCPAGTHPADLPDSLNAISRKLALHTRHLIDTAAFTTPPSPPPITPEEPACRPQRPVVQLLYTRYLAPVPVEDIQCVAQTVRRTRCATPVLAPGTVAGCWTLMPTTPHTQSSRKLTLAARDIAVYDLTHLSYREQIRWRTQHCPTHAASTAAPDLALADWEPFDPLLHHPFTATRLPTNPRPHR
;
A
#
# COMPACT_ATOMS: atom_id res chain seq x y z
N MET A 1 -50.54 0.24 36.09
CA MET A 1 -50.47 -0.67 34.92
C MET A 1 -50.50 0.22 33.68
N ARG A 2 -49.49 0.44 32.83
CA ARG A 2 -48.06 0.12 32.67
C ARG A 2 -47.44 1.35 31.93
N PRO A 3 -46.13 1.63 32.03
CA PRO A 3 -45.53 2.93 31.70
C PRO A 3 -45.09 3.08 30.24
N ARG A 4 -44.80 4.33 29.86
CA ARG A 4 -44.34 4.86 28.56
C ARG A 4 -43.01 4.24 28.08
N PRO A 5 -42.75 4.20 26.76
CA PRO A 5 -41.47 3.72 26.24
C PRO A 5 -40.37 4.78 26.42
N ASP A 6 -39.32 4.36 27.12
CA ASP A 6 -38.10 5.13 27.36
C ASP A 6 -37.35 5.40 26.05
N THR A 7 -37.03 6.68 25.85
CA THR A 7 -36.00 7.15 24.93
C THR A 7 -34.64 6.97 25.61
N PRO A 8 -33.67 6.28 25.00
CA PRO A 8 -32.30 6.30 25.51
C PRO A 8 -31.63 7.59 25.01
N HIS A 9 -31.76 8.66 25.79
CA HIS A 9 -30.83 9.78 25.73
C HIS A 9 -29.56 9.39 26.49
N HIS A 10 -28.41 9.38 25.81
CA HIS A 10 -27.09 9.44 26.44
C HIS A 10 -26.46 10.80 26.14
N ARG A 11 -26.08 11.50 27.22
CA ARG A 11 -25.32 12.75 27.23
C ARG A 11 -23.92 12.48 26.70
N ASP A 12 -23.64 12.90 25.47
CA ASP A 12 -22.35 13.34 24.95
C ASP A 12 -22.59 13.64 23.47
N GLY A 13 -22.58 14.93 23.08
CA GLY A 13 -22.99 15.44 21.77
C GLY A 13 -22.15 15.00 20.56
N THR A 14 -21.50 13.84 20.62
CA THR A 14 -20.79 13.23 19.50
C THR A 14 -21.74 12.38 18.65
N PHE A 15 -22.01 12.86 17.44
CA PHE A 15 -22.62 12.04 16.40
C PHE A 15 -21.71 10.85 16.06
N HIS A 16 -22.03 9.68 16.58
CA HIS A 16 -21.59 8.44 15.94
C HIS A 16 -22.40 8.29 14.65
N THR A 17 -21.87 8.82 13.54
CA THR A 17 -22.30 8.37 12.22
C THR A 17 -21.94 6.88 12.13
N ARG A 18 -22.93 6.02 12.44
CA ARG A 18 -22.85 4.58 12.25
C ARG A 18 -22.72 4.39 10.74
N ARG A 19 -21.48 4.37 10.23
CA ARG A 19 -21.19 4.26 8.79
C ARG A 19 -21.99 3.07 8.25
N PRO A 20 -22.83 3.25 7.22
CA PRO A 20 -23.53 2.13 6.61
C PRO A 20 -22.47 1.13 6.15
N ARG A 21 -22.57 -0.11 6.65
CA ARG A 21 -21.70 -1.22 6.24
C ARG A 21 -22.03 -1.54 4.78
N ARG A 22 -21.36 -0.87 3.84
CA ARG A 22 -21.42 -1.24 2.42
C ARG A 22 -20.85 -2.67 2.31
N THR A 23 -21.64 -3.58 1.75
CA THR A 23 -21.26 -4.98 1.54
C THR A 23 -20.07 -5.02 0.59
N LEU A 24 -19.00 -5.69 1.03
CA LEU A 24 -17.78 -5.82 0.26
C LEU A 24 -18.01 -6.88 -0.83
N THR A 25 -17.90 -6.53 -2.11
CA THR A 25 -18.08 -7.47 -3.23
C THR A 25 -16.82 -7.54 -4.08
N VAL A 26 -16.47 -8.74 -4.53
CA VAL A 26 -15.48 -8.96 -5.59
C VAL A 26 -16.25 -8.99 -6.90
N ALA A 27 -15.84 -8.20 -7.89
CA ALA A 27 -16.45 -8.34 -9.22
C ALA A 27 -15.97 -9.62 -9.88
N HIS A 28 -16.91 -10.31 -10.52
CA HIS A 28 -16.70 -11.64 -11.11
C HIS A 28 -15.57 -11.67 -12.15
N ASP A 29 -15.30 -10.55 -12.81
CA ASP A 29 -14.30 -10.35 -13.85
C ASP A 29 -12.96 -9.77 -13.34
N SER A 30 -12.81 -9.54 -12.04
CA SER A 30 -11.61 -8.87 -11.51
C SER A 30 -10.41 -9.82 -11.46
N PRO A 31 -9.31 -9.54 -12.21
CA PRO A 31 -8.10 -10.36 -12.14
C PRO A 31 -7.39 -10.23 -10.78
N SER A 32 -7.67 -9.15 -10.04
CA SER A 32 -7.05 -8.86 -8.75
C SER A 32 -7.80 -9.40 -7.54
N ARG A 33 -9.04 -9.90 -7.71
CA ARG A 33 -9.95 -10.35 -6.62
C ARG A 33 -10.05 -9.44 -5.39
N LEU A 34 -9.63 -8.19 -5.51
CA LEU A 34 -9.72 -7.22 -4.44
C LEU A 34 -11.18 -6.98 -4.13
N LEU A 35 -11.51 -6.96 -2.85
CA LEU A 35 -12.78 -6.40 -2.41
C LEU A 35 -12.87 -4.98 -2.97
N ARG A 36 -13.91 -4.68 -3.75
CA ARG A 36 -14.14 -3.36 -4.39
C ARG A 36 -14.58 -2.33 -3.35
N CYS A 37 -13.71 -2.14 -2.37
CA CYS A 37 -13.93 -1.38 -1.17
C CYS A 37 -12.66 -0.62 -0.90
N ALA A 38 -12.80 0.59 -0.38
CA ALA A 38 -11.69 1.35 0.17
C ALA A 38 -10.77 0.45 1.00
N GLN A 39 -9.53 0.25 0.56
CA GLN A 39 -8.51 -0.36 1.41
C GLN A 39 -8.05 0.69 2.41
N SER A 40 -8.59 0.63 3.62
CA SER A 40 -8.18 1.54 4.69
C SER A 40 -6.72 1.26 5.06
N ALA A 41 -5.88 2.28 4.93
CA ALA A 41 -4.48 2.28 5.31
C ALA A 41 -4.17 3.53 6.14
N ARG A 42 -2.91 3.68 6.55
CA ARG A 42 -2.39 4.93 7.12
C ARG A 42 -1.39 5.54 6.15
N CYS A 43 -1.39 6.87 6.06
CA CYS A 43 -0.38 7.58 5.32
C CYS A 43 0.98 7.40 6.01
N PRO A 44 2.03 6.91 5.31
CA PRO A 44 3.33 6.70 5.92
C PRO A 44 4.00 8.02 6.35
N ARG A 45 3.59 9.15 5.75
CA ARG A 45 4.19 10.47 6.03
C ARG A 45 3.53 11.22 7.19
N CYS A 46 2.23 11.04 7.42
CA CYS A 46 1.50 11.81 8.43
C CYS A 46 0.64 10.96 9.38
N GLY A 47 0.64 9.62 9.25
CA GLY A 47 -0.07 8.69 10.13
C GLY A 47 -1.61 8.69 9.99
N ASN A 48 -2.17 9.67 9.27
CA ASN A 48 -3.61 9.80 9.08
C ASN A 48 -4.20 8.64 8.28
N ARG A 49 -5.46 8.32 8.58
CA ARG A 49 -6.19 7.27 7.85
C ARG A 49 -6.44 7.72 6.40
N ILE A 50 -6.20 6.80 5.48
CA ILE A 50 -6.46 6.96 4.05
C ILE A 50 -7.24 5.74 3.54
N ASP A 51 -7.98 5.93 2.46
CA ASP A 51 -8.67 4.85 1.76
C ASP A 51 -8.04 4.73 0.36
N ARG A 52 -7.39 3.61 0.06
CA ARG A 52 -6.83 3.34 -1.27
C ARG A 52 -7.89 2.74 -2.19
N HIS A 53 -7.98 3.28 -3.40
CA HIS A 53 -8.91 2.84 -4.45
C HIS A 53 -8.16 2.59 -5.75
N THR A 54 -8.65 1.63 -6.54
CA THR A 54 -8.25 1.50 -7.94
C THR A 54 -8.81 2.69 -8.72
N THR A 55 -8.12 3.10 -9.79
CA THR A 55 -8.57 4.18 -10.67
C THR A 55 -8.33 3.77 -12.13
N THR A 56 -8.80 4.58 -13.08
CA THR A 56 -8.61 4.36 -14.52
C THR A 56 -7.15 4.50 -14.97
N GLY A 57 -6.32 5.15 -14.15
CA GLY A 57 -4.88 5.28 -14.37
C GLY A 57 -4.04 4.09 -13.85
N PRO A 58 -2.72 4.09 -14.12
CA PRO A 58 -1.83 2.96 -13.81
C PRO A 58 -1.53 2.78 -12.32
N ARG A 59 -1.85 3.76 -11.47
CA ARG A 59 -1.54 3.73 -10.03
C ARG A 59 -2.80 3.96 -9.20
N PRO A 60 -3.01 3.20 -8.11
CA PRO A 60 -4.12 3.43 -7.20
C PRO A 60 -4.02 4.82 -6.56
N VAL A 61 -5.18 5.42 -6.28
CA VAL A 61 -5.26 6.72 -5.62
C VAL A 61 -5.56 6.54 -4.13
N SER A 62 -4.86 7.27 -3.29
CA SER A 62 -5.17 7.35 -1.85
C SER A 62 -6.11 8.52 -1.63
N LEU A 63 -7.36 8.23 -1.24
CA LEU A 63 -8.38 9.23 -0.95
C LEU A 63 -8.49 9.46 0.56
N HIS A 64 -8.89 10.66 0.93
CA HIS A 64 -9.34 10.94 2.28
C HIS A 64 -10.61 10.11 2.59
N PRO A 65 -10.74 9.48 3.79
CA PRO A 65 -11.86 8.58 4.10
C PRO A 65 -13.22 9.28 4.28
N GLY A 66 -13.23 10.60 4.44
CA GLY A 66 -14.44 11.41 4.60
C GLY A 66 -14.94 11.91 3.25
N GLU A 67 -16.27 11.86 3.07
CA GLU A 67 -16.97 12.51 1.95
C GLU A 67 -17.18 14.00 2.28
N LEU A 68 -17.09 14.83 1.25
CA LEU A 68 -17.15 16.29 1.34
C LEU A 68 -18.22 16.81 0.38
N PRO A 69 -18.96 17.86 0.75
CA PRO A 69 -19.86 18.54 -0.18
C PRO A 69 -19.09 19.03 -1.40
N THR A 70 -19.59 18.70 -2.59
CA THR A 70 -19.00 19.09 -3.88
C THR A 70 -18.83 20.62 -3.99
N GLU A 71 -19.74 21.39 -3.40
CA GLU A 71 -19.71 22.87 -3.36
C GLU A 71 -18.46 23.44 -2.66
N LEU A 72 -17.91 22.71 -1.69
CA LEU A 72 -16.76 23.17 -0.91
C LEU A 72 -15.41 22.76 -1.53
N VAL A 73 -15.40 21.88 -2.53
CA VAL A 73 -14.17 21.34 -3.12
C VAL A 73 -14.09 21.82 -4.58
N PRO A 74 -13.00 22.46 -5.04
CA PRO A 74 -12.88 22.84 -6.44
C PRO A 74 -12.83 21.60 -7.35
N ALA A 75 -13.30 21.75 -8.59
CA ALA A 75 -13.47 20.65 -9.54
C ALA A 75 -12.21 19.78 -9.70
N ASP A 76 -11.04 20.39 -9.75
CA ASP A 76 -9.74 19.71 -9.97
C ASP A 76 -9.34 18.78 -8.82
N TYR A 77 -9.90 18.97 -7.63
CA TYR A 77 -9.60 18.14 -6.45
C TYR A 77 -10.66 17.07 -6.19
N ARG A 78 -11.74 17.05 -6.98
CA ARG A 78 -12.86 16.12 -6.79
C ARG A 78 -12.53 14.75 -7.33
N TRP A 79 -12.87 13.76 -6.53
CA TRP A 79 -12.89 12.35 -6.88
C TRP A 79 -14.25 11.78 -6.55
N HIS A 80 -14.81 10.97 -7.45
CA HIS A 80 -16.02 10.21 -7.20
C HIS A 80 -15.73 8.71 -7.23
N LEU A 81 -16.61 7.95 -6.58
CA LEU A 81 -16.49 6.50 -6.46
C LEU A 81 -17.68 5.85 -7.16
N ALA A 82 -17.43 5.14 -8.25
CA ALA A 82 -18.42 4.31 -8.91
C ALA A 82 -17.96 2.85 -8.89
N SER A 83 -18.79 1.96 -8.34
CA SER A 83 -18.50 0.52 -8.25
C SER A 83 -17.12 0.17 -7.67
N GLY A 84 -16.67 0.95 -6.66
CA GLY A 84 -15.38 0.76 -5.98
C GLY A 84 -14.15 1.25 -6.76
N VAL A 85 -14.34 1.90 -7.90
CA VAL A 85 -13.28 2.56 -8.69
C VAL A 85 -13.38 4.07 -8.48
N ALA A 86 -12.23 4.70 -8.30
CA ALA A 86 -12.09 6.14 -8.15
C ALA A 86 -11.86 6.80 -9.49
N TYR A 87 -12.67 7.81 -9.79
CA TYR A 87 -12.60 8.58 -11.02
C TYR A 87 -12.30 10.05 -10.68
N PRO A 88 -11.42 10.71 -11.44
CA PRO A 88 -11.22 12.14 -11.29
C PRO A 88 -12.47 12.90 -11.75
N ALA A 89 -12.63 14.13 -11.24
CA ALA A 89 -13.79 14.99 -11.42
C ALA A 89 -15.07 14.51 -10.70
N GLY A 90 -16.12 15.32 -10.77
CA GLY A 90 -17.43 14.99 -10.19
C GLY A 90 -18.31 14.23 -11.18
N ASP A 91 -19.11 13.29 -10.66
CA ASP A 91 -20.17 12.56 -11.37
C ASP A 91 -21.55 13.26 -11.29
N GLY A 92 -21.57 14.53 -10.87
CA GLY A 92 -22.80 15.26 -10.57
C GLY A 92 -23.38 14.97 -9.19
N SER A 93 -22.76 14.11 -8.39
CA SER A 93 -23.13 13.89 -6.99
C SER A 93 -22.90 15.14 -6.13
N PRO A 94 -23.77 15.40 -5.13
CA PRO A 94 -23.53 16.46 -4.14
C PRO A 94 -22.36 16.15 -3.20
N TRP A 95 -21.81 14.92 -3.26
CA TRP A 95 -20.69 14.48 -2.45
C TRP A 95 -19.51 14.05 -3.33
N CYS A 96 -18.32 14.46 -2.92
CA CYS A 96 -17.06 14.05 -3.52
C CYS A 96 -16.07 13.59 -2.45
N ARG A 97 -14.95 13.03 -2.90
CA ARG A 97 -13.75 12.79 -2.10
C ARG A 97 -12.58 13.57 -2.67
N ILE A 98 -11.52 13.64 -1.88
CA ILE A 98 -10.29 14.32 -2.25
C ILE A 98 -9.11 13.36 -2.15
N ALA A 99 -8.12 13.53 -3.03
CA ALA A 99 -6.87 12.81 -2.92
C ALA A 99 -6.13 13.23 -1.63
N HIS A 100 -5.76 12.26 -0.80
CA HIS A 100 -5.01 12.54 0.43
C HIS A 100 -3.71 13.31 0.18
N PRO A 101 -2.92 13.05 -0.89
CA PRO A 101 -1.75 13.86 -1.19
C PRO A 101 -2.02 15.37 -1.29
N ALA A 102 -3.22 15.79 -1.70
CA ALA A 102 -3.60 17.21 -1.83
C ALA A 102 -3.96 17.89 -0.50
N VAL A 103 -4.12 17.11 0.58
CA VAL A 103 -4.41 17.63 1.94
C VAL A 103 -3.50 17.02 3.00
N CYS A 104 -2.45 16.31 2.60
CA CYS A 104 -1.54 15.65 3.51
C CYS A 104 -0.72 16.70 4.26
N PRO A 105 -0.73 16.76 5.60
CA PRO A 105 0.05 17.75 6.36
C PRO A 105 1.56 17.68 6.11
N ALA A 106 2.05 16.50 5.74
CA ALA A 106 3.45 16.28 5.43
C ALA A 106 3.80 16.55 3.96
N GLY A 107 2.83 16.93 3.13
CA GLY A 107 3.00 17.26 1.72
C GLY A 107 3.28 18.75 1.51
N THR A 108 3.98 19.07 0.42
CA THR A 108 4.17 20.45 -0.03
C THR A 108 2.96 20.84 -0.86
N HIS A 109 2.18 21.79 -0.37
CA HIS A 109 1.01 22.33 -1.07
C HIS A 109 1.35 23.70 -1.68
N PRO A 110 0.71 24.08 -2.79
CA PRO A 110 0.77 25.46 -3.26
C PRO A 110 0.23 26.40 -2.17
N ALA A 111 0.79 27.60 -2.08
CA ALA A 111 0.37 28.61 -1.10
C ALA A 111 -1.13 28.95 -1.22
N ASP A 112 -1.66 28.89 -2.44
CA ASP A 112 -3.06 29.20 -2.78
C ASP A 112 -3.97 27.97 -2.73
N LEU A 113 -3.80 27.10 -1.73
CA LEU A 113 -4.76 26.02 -1.52
C LEU A 113 -6.11 26.64 -1.09
N PRO A 114 -7.25 26.23 -1.68
CA PRO A 114 -8.57 26.73 -1.29
C PRO A 114 -8.81 26.60 0.21
N ASP A 115 -9.49 27.58 0.82
CA ASP A 115 -9.70 27.65 2.28
C ASP A 115 -10.32 26.38 2.87
N SER A 116 -11.25 25.76 2.15
CA SER A 116 -11.89 24.50 2.53
C SER A 116 -10.90 23.33 2.62
N LEU A 117 -9.97 23.21 1.68
CA LEU A 117 -8.91 22.20 1.69
C LEU A 117 -7.84 22.52 2.74
N ASN A 118 -7.55 23.81 2.93
CA ASN A 118 -6.67 24.29 4.00
C ASN A 118 -7.22 23.93 5.39
N ALA A 119 -8.52 24.09 5.62
CA ALA A 119 -9.16 23.70 6.87
C ALA A 119 -9.03 22.18 7.14
N ILE A 120 -9.18 21.35 6.11
CA ILE A 120 -8.99 19.89 6.21
C ILE A 120 -7.53 19.56 6.51
N SER A 121 -6.59 20.17 5.79
CA SER A 121 -5.14 19.99 6.00
C SER A 121 -4.74 20.34 7.44
N ARG A 122 -5.22 21.48 7.97
CA ARG A 122 -5.01 21.89 9.37
C ARG A 122 -5.56 20.86 10.37
N LYS A 123 -6.77 20.35 10.14
CA LYS A 123 -7.37 19.31 11.01
C LYS A 123 -6.53 18.03 11.00
N LEU A 124 -6.06 17.61 9.83
CA LEU A 124 -5.18 16.46 9.68
C LEU A 124 -3.82 16.69 10.36
N ALA A 125 -3.30 17.93 10.32
CA ALA A 125 -2.04 18.30 10.97
C ALA A 125 -2.14 18.21 12.49
N LEU A 126 -3.23 18.73 13.08
CA LEU A 126 -3.52 18.59 14.51
C LEU A 126 -3.64 17.12 14.92
N HIS A 127 -4.32 16.31 14.10
CA HIS A 127 -4.45 14.88 14.37
C HIS A 127 -3.10 14.15 14.25
N THR A 128 -2.26 14.50 13.27
CA THR A 128 -0.88 13.98 13.20
C THR A 128 -0.08 14.34 14.45
N ARG A 129 -0.18 15.59 14.93
CA ARG A 129 0.50 16.02 16.16
C ARG A 129 0.05 15.19 17.36
N HIS A 130 -1.26 15.03 17.53
CA HIS A 130 -1.83 14.18 18.58
C HIS A 130 -1.35 12.71 18.46
N LEU A 131 -1.24 12.15 17.25
CA LEU A 131 -0.72 10.80 17.05
C LEU A 131 0.76 10.67 17.45
N ILE A 132 1.56 11.71 17.22
CA ILE A 132 2.95 11.78 17.67
C ILE A 132 3.01 11.87 19.20
N ASP A 133 2.24 12.78 19.79
CA ASP A 133 2.24 13.00 21.25
C ASP A 133 1.76 11.76 22.02
N THR A 134 0.87 10.95 21.43
CA THR A 134 0.40 9.67 22.00
C THR A 134 1.25 8.45 21.63
N ALA A 135 2.38 8.66 20.93
CA ALA A 135 3.24 7.60 20.39
C ALA A 135 2.54 6.57 19.48
N ALA A 136 1.33 6.90 18.98
CA ALA A 136 0.59 6.08 18.03
C ALA A 136 1.11 6.24 16.58
N PHE A 137 1.97 7.22 16.34
CA PHE A 137 2.71 7.42 15.10
C PHE A 137 4.11 7.97 15.41
N THR A 138 5.13 7.22 15.05
CA THR A 138 6.51 7.70 15.05
C THR A 138 6.85 8.12 13.63
N THR A 139 7.11 9.41 13.42
CA THR A 139 7.68 9.89 12.15
C THR A 139 8.97 9.11 11.90
N PRO A 140 9.21 8.57 10.69
CA PRO A 140 10.47 7.88 10.42
C PRO A 140 11.62 8.82 10.78
N PRO A 141 12.58 8.39 11.64
CA PRO A 141 13.71 9.21 11.98
C PRO A 141 14.45 9.59 10.70
N SER A 142 14.96 10.83 10.64
CA SER A 142 16.00 11.17 9.67
C SER A 142 17.08 10.09 9.79
N PRO A 143 17.55 9.50 8.68
CA PRO A 143 18.51 8.42 8.76
C PRO A 143 19.71 8.87 9.61
N PRO A 144 20.07 8.13 10.68
CA PRO A 144 21.27 8.44 11.43
C PRO A 144 22.49 8.31 10.48
N PRO A 145 23.59 9.05 10.73
CA PRO A 145 24.84 8.79 10.04
C PRO A 145 25.19 7.31 10.24
N ILE A 146 25.28 6.60 9.12
CA ILE A 146 25.53 5.16 9.07
C ILE A 146 26.89 4.93 9.73
N THR A 147 26.89 4.37 10.93
CA THR A 147 28.08 3.78 11.52
C THR A 147 28.09 2.33 11.04
N PRO A 148 29.08 1.88 10.25
CA PRO A 148 29.08 0.54 9.70
C PRO A 148 29.52 -0.47 10.78
N GLU A 149 28.58 -0.91 11.59
CA GLU A 149 28.68 -2.24 12.22
C GLU A 149 27.97 -3.21 11.30
N GLU A 150 28.71 -4.07 10.58
CA GLU A 150 28.19 -5.02 9.60
C GLU A 150 27.28 -6.08 10.28
N PRO A 151 25.94 -5.99 10.16
CA PRO A 151 25.07 -7.11 10.43
C PRO A 151 25.03 -7.95 9.14
N ALA A 152 24.71 -9.25 9.25
CA ALA A 152 24.47 -10.10 8.08
C ALA A 152 23.61 -9.35 7.04
N CYS A 153 24.06 -9.29 5.78
CA CYS A 153 23.47 -8.43 4.72
C CYS A 153 21.99 -8.80 4.43
N ARG A 154 21.05 -8.33 5.25
CA ARG A 154 19.60 -8.55 5.06
C ARG A 154 18.97 -7.30 4.44
N PRO A 155 18.74 -7.25 3.12
CA PRO A 155 18.13 -6.09 2.48
C PRO A 155 16.71 -5.89 3.01
N GLN A 156 16.43 -4.68 3.54
CA GLN A 156 15.11 -4.35 4.10
C GLN A 156 14.00 -4.29 3.04
N ARG A 157 14.35 -3.85 1.83
CA ARG A 157 13.46 -3.80 0.67
C ARG A 157 14.18 -4.43 -0.51
N PRO A 158 14.11 -5.76 -0.64
CA PRO A 158 14.89 -6.46 -1.65
C PRO A 158 14.33 -6.27 -3.05
N VAL A 159 15.23 -6.31 -4.03
CA VAL A 159 14.85 -6.37 -5.46
C VAL A 159 14.53 -7.82 -5.79
N VAL A 160 13.33 -8.06 -6.32
CA VAL A 160 12.82 -9.38 -6.69
C VAL A 160 12.59 -9.42 -8.20
N GLN A 161 13.07 -10.47 -8.86
CA GLN A 161 12.82 -10.68 -10.29
C GLN A 161 11.80 -11.80 -10.48
N LEU A 162 10.67 -11.46 -11.11
CA LEU A 162 9.60 -12.40 -11.47
C LEU A 162 8.96 -11.95 -12.78
N LEU A 163 8.53 -12.91 -13.60
CA LEU A 163 7.94 -12.64 -14.92
C LEU A 163 8.84 -11.72 -15.77
N TYR A 164 10.16 -11.93 -15.69
CA TYR A 164 11.21 -11.12 -16.35
C TYR A 164 11.20 -9.62 -16.03
N THR A 165 10.50 -9.22 -14.96
CA THR A 165 10.44 -7.83 -14.48
C THR A 165 11.00 -7.74 -13.08
N ARG A 166 11.70 -6.64 -12.78
CA ARG A 166 12.24 -6.38 -11.44
C ARG A 166 11.28 -5.50 -10.64
N TYR A 167 11.03 -5.92 -9.41
CA TYR A 167 10.20 -5.21 -8.45
C TYR A 167 10.98 -4.98 -7.16
N LEU A 168 10.72 -3.85 -6.51
CA LEU A 168 11.12 -3.60 -5.14
C LEU A 168 10.04 -4.17 -4.22
N ALA A 169 10.44 -5.06 -3.32
CA ALA A 169 9.56 -5.61 -2.30
C ALA A 169 9.24 -4.56 -1.21
N PRO A 170 8.08 -4.67 -0.54
CA PRO A 170 7.70 -3.77 0.54
C PRO A 170 8.51 -3.99 1.83
N VAL A 171 8.91 -5.24 2.08
CA VAL A 171 9.62 -5.73 3.27
C VAL A 171 10.56 -6.88 2.86
N PRO A 172 11.44 -7.42 3.74
CA PRO A 172 12.24 -8.60 3.42
C PRO A 172 11.40 -9.75 2.89
N VAL A 173 11.95 -10.58 1.99
CA VAL A 173 11.22 -11.60 1.23
C VAL A 173 10.42 -12.54 2.13
N GLU A 174 11.03 -12.95 3.23
CA GLU A 174 10.49 -13.83 4.26
C GLU A 174 9.34 -13.20 5.07
N ASP A 175 9.27 -11.87 5.11
CA ASP A 175 8.26 -11.12 5.86
C ASP A 175 7.09 -10.69 4.96
N ILE A 176 7.13 -10.95 3.65
CA ILE A 176 6.06 -10.60 2.72
C ILE A 176 4.82 -11.45 3.07
N GLN A 177 3.78 -10.79 3.56
CA GLN A 177 2.52 -11.43 3.96
C GLN A 177 1.54 -11.59 2.81
N CYS A 178 0.77 -12.68 2.86
CA CYS A 178 -0.34 -12.91 1.95
C CYS A 178 -1.35 -11.75 1.96
N VAL A 179 -1.84 -11.34 0.80
CA VAL A 179 -2.86 -10.27 0.69
C VAL A 179 -4.30 -10.76 0.82
N ALA A 180 -4.50 -12.08 0.75
CA ALA A 180 -5.83 -12.69 0.84
C ALA A 180 -6.49 -12.48 2.21
N GLN A 181 -7.81 -12.44 2.21
CA GLN A 181 -8.65 -12.34 3.39
C GLN A 181 -8.91 -13.73 3.99
N THR A 182 -8.76 -13.85 5.31
CA THR A 182 -9.15 -15.06 6.04
C THR A 182 -10.66 -15.13 6.27
N VAL A 183 -11.17 -16.28 6.70
CA VAL A 183 -12.58 -16.43 7.15
C VAL A 183 -12.96 -15.42 8.25
N ARG A 184 -11.99 -14.97 9.07
CA ARG A 184 -12.17 -13.96 10.12
C ARG A 184 -12.13 -12.52 9.60
N ARG A 185 -12.12 -12.31 8.28
CA ARG A 185 -12.07 -11.01 7.59
C ARG A 185 -10.81 -10.16 7.85
N THR A 186 -9.76 -10.77 8.36
CA THR A 186 -8.44 -10.14 8.55
C THR A 186 -7.46 -10.56 7.44
N ARG A 187 -6.38 -9.80 7.27
CA ARG A 187 -5.29 -10.17 6.34
C ARG A 187 -4.70 -11.51 6.77
N CYS A 188 -4.44 -12.38 5.82
CA CYS A 188 -3.73 -13.62 6.08
C CYS A 188 -2.31 -13.33 6.58
N ALA A 189 -1.98 -13.81 7.78
CA ALA A 189 -0.66 -13.63 8.38
C ALA A 189 0.40 -14.58 7.81
N THR A 190 0.01 -15.57 7.00
CA THR A 190 0.95 -16.52 6.39
C THR A 190 1.82 -15.81 5.36
N PRO A 191 3.16 -15.98 5.41
CA PRO A 191 4.05 -15.39 4.43
C PRO A 191 3.84 -16.02 3.04
N VAL A 192 4.20 -15.26 2.00
CA VAL A 192 4.20 -15.73 0.61
C VAL A 192 5.25 -16.84 0.46
N LEU A 193 6.41 -16.67 1.10
CA LEU A 193 7.42 -17.71 1.30
C LEU A 193 7.04 -18.57 2.53
N ALA A 194 6.03 -19.41 2.40
CA ALA A 194 5.64 -20.33 3.47
C ALA A 194 6.65 -21.50 3.60
N PRO A 195 6.81 -22.08 4.80
CA PRO A 195 7.59 -23.31 4.97
C PRO A 195 7.11 -24.41 4.02
N GLY A 196 8.03 -25.11 3.38
CA GLY A 196 7.72 -26.16 2.39
C GLY A 196 7.38 -25.67 0.98
N THR A 197 7.56 -24.37 0.69
CA THR A 197 7.42 -23.83 -0.67
C THR A 197 8.75 -23.79 -1.41
N VAL A 198 8.69 -23.83 -2.74
CA VAL A 198 9.87 -23.66 -3.58
C VAL A 198 10.32 -22.20 -3.48
N ALA A 199 11.49 -21.99 -2.88
CA ALA A 199 12.09 -20.68 -2.71
C ALA A 199 12.72 -20.19 -4.02
N GLY A 200 12.83 -18.86 -4.11
CA GLY A 200 13.72 -18.21 -5.06
C GLY A 200 15.19 -18.42 -4.66
N CYS A 201 16.11 -17.92 -5.47
CA CYS A 201 17.52 -17.88 -5.12
C CYS A 201 18.05 -16.45 -5.17
N TRP A 202 19.01 -16.14 -4.31
CA TRP A 202 19.72 -14.87 -4.36
C TRP A 202 20.81 -14.93 -5.42
N THR A 203 20.83 -13.95 -6.31
CA THR A 203 21.81 -13.85 -7.39
C THR A 203 22.25 -12.40 -7.60
N LEU A 204 23.48 -12.21 -8.08
CA LEU A 204 23.99 -10.90 -8.45
C LEU A 204 23.64 -10.66 -9.92
N MET A 205 22.92 -9.57 -10.19
CA MET A 205 22.52 -9.20 -11.53
C MET A 205 22.88 -7.74 -11.84
N PRO A 206 23.18 -7.41 -13.10
CA PRO A 206 23.44 -6.04 -13.50
C PRO A 206 22.25 -5.14 -13.19
N THR A 207 22.49 -3.96 -12.60
CA THR A 207 21.42 -3.01 -12.19
C THR A 207 20.49 -2.63 -13.35
N THR A 208 21.03 -2.47 -14.56
CA THR A 208 20.25 -2.20 -15.79
C THR A 208 20.04 -3.47 -16.59
N PRO A 209 18.80 -3.88 -16.90
CA PRO A 209 18.56 -4.98 -17.83
C PRO A 209 19.09 -4.61 -19.23
N HIS A 210 19.66 -5.60 -19.92
CA HIS A 210 20.37 -5.42 -21.20
C HIS A 210 19.50 -4.87 -22.36
N THR A 211 18.17 -4.78 -22.16
CA THR A 211 17.19 -4.41 -23.19
C THR A 211 16.84 -2.91 -23.27
N GLN A 212 17.31 -2.07 -22.34
CA GLN A 212 17.09 -0.61 -22.41
C GLN A 212 18.28 0.11 -23.08
N SER A 213 18.47 -0.12 -24.38
CA SER A 213 19.59 0.45 -25.16
C SER A 213 19.39 1.88 -25.69
N SER A 214 18.26 2.56 -25.42
CA SER A 214 17.96 3.85 -26.09
C SER A 214 17.99 5.11 -25.23
N ARG A 215 18.31 5.06 -23.93
CA ARG A 215 18.50 6.27 -23.12
C ARG A 215 19.63 6.10 -22.11
N LYS A 216 20.86 6.18 -22.61
CA LYS A 216 22.10 6.06 -21.83
C LYS A 216 22.23 7.23 -20.85
N LEU A 217 21.77 7.04 -19.63
CA LEU A 217 22.47 7.59 -18.46
C LEU A 217 23.46 6.52 -18.04
N THR A 218 24.75 6.84 -18.10
CA THR A 218 25.85 5.96 -17.67
C THR A 218 25.82 5.78 -16.16
N LEU A 219 24.90 4.94 -15.67
CA LEU A 219 25.10 4.33 -14.36
C LEU A 219 26.23 3.30 -14.56
N ALA A 220 27.28 3.38 -13.76
CA ALA A 220 28.31 2.33 -13.74
C ALA A 220 27.59 0.99 -13.53
N ALA A 221 27.82 0.02 -14.42
CA ALA A 221 27.22 -1.30 -14.33
C ALA A 221 27.66 -1.93 -13.01
N ARG A 222 26.79 -1.83 -12.00
CA ARG A 222 26.99 -2.40 -10.69
C ARG A 222 26.09 -3.60 -10.57
N ASP A 223 26.64 -4.71 -10.12
CA ASP A 223 25.83 -5.88 -9.80
C ASP A 223 25.13 -5.66 -8.47
N ILE A 224 23.86 -6.01 -8.44
CA ILE A 224 22.98 -5.89 -7.27
C ILE A 224 22.42 -7.26 -6.93
N ALA A 225 22.21 -7.50 -5.64
CA ALA A 225 21.55 -8.69 -5.14
C ALA A 225 20.06 -8.63 -5.50
N VAL A 226 19.64 -9.63 -6.27
CA VAL A 226 18.27 -9.82 -6.73
C VAL A 226 17.81 -11.19 -6.22
N TYR A 227 16.60 -11.23 -5.67
CA TYR A 227 15.92 -12.49 -5.38
C TYR A 227 15.22 -12.97 -6.65
N ASP A 228 15.82 -13.96 -7.30
CA ASP A 228 15.36 -14.49 -8.57
C ASP A 228 14.32 -15.60 -8.39
N LEU A 229 13.16 -15.39 -8.98
CA LEU A 229 12.03 -16.32 -9.03
C LEU A 229 11.82 -16.87 -10.45
N THR A 230 12.67 -16.52 -11.42
CA THR A 230 12.45 -16.88 -12.83
C THR A 230 12.57 -18.37 -13.10
N HIS A 231 13.28 -19.14 -12.26
CA HIS A 231 13.33 -20.61 -12.34
C HIS A 231 12.06 -21.29 -11.82
N LEU A 232 11.21 -20.57 -11.09
CA LEU A 232 9.94 -21.13 -10.63
C LEU A 232 8.98 -21.30 -11.80
N SER A 233 8.04 -22.25 -11.66
CA SER A 233 6.97 -22.40 -12.65
C SER A 233 6.20 -21.10 -12.85
N TYR A 234 5.63 -20.88 -14.03
CA TYR A 234 4.83 -19.69 -14.32
C TYR A 234 3.71 -19.47 -13.29
N ARG A 235 3.05 -20.55 -12.85
CA ARG A 235 2.02 -20.50 -11.80
C ARG A 235 2.56 -19.95 -10.48
N GLU A 236 3.75 -20.36 -10.08
CA GLU A 236 4.41 -19.88 -8.88
C GLU A 236 4.83 -18.41 -9.03
N GLN A 237 5.35 -18.01 -10.19
CA GLN A 237 5.68 -16.59 -10.44
C GLN A 237 4.44 -15.69 -10.38
N ILE A 238 3.29 -16.16 -10.88
CA ILE A 238 2.01 -15.45 -10.76
C ILE A 238 1.54 -15.39 -9.30
N ARG A 239 1.67 -16.48 -8.53
CA ARG A 239 1.38 -16.49 -7.08
C ARG A 239 2.20 -15.46 -6.32
N TRP A 240 3.49 -15.37 -6.62
CA TRP A 240 4.37 -14.34 -6.06
C TRP A 240 3.95 -12.95 -6.50
N ARG A 241 3.60 -12.76 -7.79
CA ARG A 241 3.09 -11.49 -8.32
C ARG A 241 1.82 -11.03 -7.59
N THR A 242 0.91 -11.94 -7.26
CA THR A 242 -0.33 -11.63 -6.52
C THR A 242 -0.15 -11.61 -5.01
N GLN A 243 1.05 -11.91 -4.49
CA GLN A 243 1.36 -12.03 -3.05
C GLN A 243 0.40 -12.98 -2.32
N HIS A 244 0.21 -14.19 -2.85
CA HIS A 244 -0.60 -15.24 -2.20
C HIS A 244 0.27 -16.32 -1.55
N CYS A 245 -0.11 -16.74 -0.34
CA CYS A 245 0.44 -17.96 0.25
C CYS A 245 -0.10 -19.20 -0.51
N PRO A 246 0.57 -20.37 -0.42
CA PRO A 246 0.18 -21.57 -1.17
C PRO A 246 -1.28 -21.99 -0.95
N THR A 247 -1.76 -21.89 0.29
CA THR A 247 -3.14 -22.25 0.64
C THR A 247 -4.16 -21.37 -0.09
N HIS A 248 -3.92 -20.05 -0.13
CA HIS A 248 -4.81 -19.11 -0.84
C HIS A 248 -4.59 -19.13 -2.36
N ALA A 249 -3.42 -19.53 -2.83
CA ALA A 249 -3.19 -19.77 -4.26
C ALA A 249 -3.90 -21.04 -4.76
N ALA A 250 -4.11 -22.03 -3.89
CA ALA A 250 -4.87 -23.24 -4.19
C ALA A 250 -6.39 -23.04 -4.09
N SER A 251 -6.85 -22.14 -3.20
CA SER A 251 -8.27 -21.83 -3.01
C SER A 251 -8.66 -20.50 -3.65
N THR A 252 -9.41 -20.61 -4.75
CA THR A 252 -9.88 -19.48 -5.57
C THR A 252 -10.94 -18.60 -4.87
N ALA A 253 -11.44 -19.03 -3.71
CA ALA A 253 -12.64 -18.49 -3.08
C ALA A 253 -12.38 -17.29 -2.16
N ALA A 254 -11.16 -17.13 -1.66
CA ALA A 254 -10.83 -16.04 -0.74
C ALA A 254 -10.59 -14.73 -1.51
N PRO A 255 -11.26 -13.62 -1.13
CA PRO A 255 -11.02 -12.33 -1.74
C PRO A 255 -9.74 -11.68 -1.20
N ASP A 256 -9.17 -10.74 -1.95
CA ASP A 256 -7.98 -10.01 -1.52
C ASP A 256 -8.35 -8.78 -0.67
N LEU A 257 -7.71 -8.66 0.48
CA LEU A 257 -7.92 -7.57 1.44
C LEU A 257 -6.99 -6.38 1.16
N ALA A 258 -5.83 -6.63 0.55
CA ALA A 258 -4.81 -5.65 0.22
C ALA A 258 -4.35 -5.81 -1.24
N LEU A 259 -3.90 -4.72 -1.86
CA LEU A 259 -3.16 -4.80 -3.12
C LEU A 259 -1.82 -5.49 -2.89
N ALA A 260 -1.32 -6.20 -3.90
CA ALA A 260 0.06 -6.66 -3.89
C ALA A 260 0.99 -5.44 -3.85
N ASP A 261 1.79 -5.32 -2.80
CA ASP A 261 2.60 -4.13 -2.50
C ASP A 261 3.93 -4.10 -3.31
N TRP A 262 3.90 -4.57 -4.55
CA TRP A 262 5.07 -4.56 -5.45
C TRP A 262 5.26 -3.19 -6.11
N GLU A 263 6.45 -2.63 -5.99
CA GLU A 263 6.84 -1.40 -6.69
C GLU A 263 7.74 -1.73 -7.88
N PRO A 264 7.50 -1.23 -9.11
CA PRO A 264 8.41 -1.44 -10.23
C PRO A 264 9.81 -0.88 -9.91
N PHE A 265 10.86 -1.67 -10.11
CA PHE A 265 12.22 -1.26 -9.79
C PHE A 265 12.76 -0.27 -10.84
N ASP A 266 12.99 0.96 -10.39
CA ASP A 266 13.76 1.99 -11.08
C ASP A 266 15.15 2.14 -10.43
N PRO A 267 16.25 1.88 -11.16
CA PRO A 267 17.63 2.02 -10.66
C PRO A 267 17.98 3.38 -10.04
N LEU A 268 17.42 4.47 -10.58
CA LEU A 268 17.77 5.83 -10.15
C LEU A 268 17.06 6.17 -8.85
N LEU A 269 15.77 5.84 -8.77
CA LEU A 269 14.95 6.13 -7.59
C LEU A 269 15.24 5.18 -6.43
N HIS A 270 15.61 3.93 -6.71
CA HIS A 270 15.76 2.89 -5.70
C HIS A 270 17.22 2.52 -5.40
N HIS A 271 18.18 3.33 -5.83
CA HIS A 271 19.60 3.14 -5.49
C HIS A 271 19.87 2.98 -3.97
N PRO A 272 19.11 3.59 -3.03
CA PRO A 272 19.38 3.38 -1.59
C PRO A 272 19.06 1.97 -1.11
N PHE A 273 18.23 1.23 -1.86
CA PHE A 273 17.81 -0.13 -1.52
C PHE A 273 18.61 -1.19 -2.28
N THR A 274 19.58 -0.80 -3.11
CA THR A 274 20.41 -1.75 -3.85
C THR A 274 21.51 -2.31 -2.94
N ALA A 275 21.44 -3.61 -2.67
CA ALA A 275 22.53 -4.33 -2.03
C ALA A 275 23.49 -4.85 -3.09
N THR A 276 24.81 -4.71 -2.91
CA THR A 276 25.83 -5.17 -3.88
C THR A 276 26.53 -6.44 -3.45
N ARG A 277 26.07 -7.04 -2.35
CA ARG A 277 26.55 -8.31 -1.80
C ARG A 277 25.34 -9.21 -1.61
N LEU A 278 25.51 -10.51 -1.84
CA LEU A 278 24.46 -11.47 -1.57
C LEU A 278 24.15 -11.52 -0.07
N PRO A 279 22.87 -11.66 0.31
CA PRO A 279 22.51 -11.87 1.70
C PRO A 279 23.16 -13.13 2.25
N THR A 280 23.85 -12.99 3.40
CA THR A 280 24.37 -14.14 4.13
C THR A 280 23.17 -14.87 4.71
N ASN A 281 22.81 -16.01 4.12
CA ASN A 281 21.73 -16.85 4.60
C ASN A 281 22.19 -17.51 5.92
N PRO A 282 21.61 -17.22 7.10
CA PRO A 282 21.73 -18.17 8.20
C PRO A 282 21.02 -19.43 7.71
N ARG A 283 21.77 -20.53 7.63
CA ARG A 283 21.41 -21.82 7.01
C ARG A 283 19.93 -22.24 7.21
N PRO A 284 19.36 -23.01 6.26
CA PRO A 284 18.06 -23.64 6.44
C PRO A 284 18.12 -24.59 7.64
N HIS A 285 17.21 -24.40 8.60
CA HIS A 285 16.97 -25.42 9.63
C HIS A 285 16.51 -26.71 8.93
N ARG A 286 17.30 -27.76 9.16
CA ARG A 286 17.08 -29.13 8.73
C ARG A 286 15.89 -29.74 9.47
#